data_AF-A0A2G4IE34-F1
#
_entry.id   AF-A0A2G4IE34-F1
#
_cell.length_a   1.000
_cell.length_b   1.000
_cell.length_c   1.000
_cell.angle_alpha   90.00
_cell.angle_beta   90.00
_cell.angle_gamma   90.00
#
_symmetry.space_group_name_H-M   'P 1'
#
loop_
_entity.id
_entity.type
_entity.pdbx_description
1 polymer ?
#
loop_
_entity_poly.entity_id
_entity_poly.type
_entity_poly.pdbx_seq_one_letter_code
_entity_poly.pdbx_strand_id
1 'polypeptide(L)'
;MAGIPVGREITGVDPCVGKLLDPPITAADGRALPVCGIAVPMTEKPGEDPEQGSIIIVVATNAPLSPDELKRVVRRVALGMGRMGSINGNGSGDIFLAFSTANRGVDWGNSGPSPLPAPTMQRLGSGRMDPLFTATVEATEEAIVNAMLAAENMDGADYRRSWALPHDQLKAILKKYNRLAPP
;
A
#
# COMPACT_ATOMS: atom_id res chain seq x y z
N MET A 1 -7.89 -1.28 -8.71
CA MET A 1 -6.87 -0.67 -9.61
C MET A 1 -7.60 0.10 -10.70
N ALA A 2 -7.39 1.41 -10.82
CA ALA A 2 -8.06 2.25 -11.84
C ALA A 2 -9.60 2.10 -11.90
N GLY A 3 -10.25 1.88 -10.76
CA GLY A 3 -11.70 1.64 -10.66
C GLY A 3 -12.17 0.24 -11.07
N ILE A 4 -11.27 -0.67 -11.45
CA ILE A 4 -11.59 -2.07 -11.80
C ILE A 4 -11.58 -2.94 -10.53
N PRO A 5 -12.60 -3.80 -10.31
CA PRO A 5 -12.69 -4.70 -9.17
C PRO A 5 -11.79 -5.95 -9.33
N VAL A 6 -10.50 -5.74 -9.60
CA VAL A 6 -9.51 -6.81 -9.88
C VAL A 6 -9.55 -7.92 -8.83
N GLY A 7 -9.54 -7.58 -7.54
CA GLY A 7 -9.53 -8.56 -6.45
C GLY A 7 -10.77 -9.47 -6.40
N ARG A 8 -11.91 -9.05 -6.98
CA ARG A 8 -13.12 -9.90 -7.05
C ARG A 8 -13.13 -10.84 -8.26
N GLU A 9 -12.27 -10.59 -9.25
CA GLU A 9 -12.21 -11.37 -10.50
C GLU A 9 -11.02 -12.33 -10.55
N ILE A 10 -10.00 -12.11 -9.72
CA ILE A 10 -8.90 -13.06 -9.58
C ILE A 10 -9.42 -14.32 -8.87
N THR A 11 -8.99 -15.48 -9.38
CA THR A 11 -9.40 -16.80 -8.87
C THR A 11 -8.17 -17.69 -8.64
N GLY A 12 -8.30 -18.67 -7.76
CA GLY A 12 -7.25 -19.68 -7.51
C GLY A 12 -6.07 -19.17 -6.69
N VAL A 13 -6.25 -18.09 -5.94
CA VAL A 13 -5.25 -17.50 -5.02
C VAL A 13 -5.77 -17.46 -3.58
N ASP A 14 -6.72 -18.33 -3.25
CA ASP A 14 -7.29 -18.41 -1.91
C ASP A 14 -6.21 -18.80 -0.88
N PRO A 15 -6.29 -18.28 0.35
CA PRO A 15 -5.38 -18.65 1.42
C PRO A 15 -5.38 -20.17 1.63
N CYS A 16 -4.18 -20.74 1.71
CA CYS A 16 -3.99 -22.18 1.90
C CYS A 16 -2.70 -22.46 2.69
N VAL A 17 -2.56 -23.71 3.15
CA VAL A 17 -1.34 -24.21 3.77
C VAL A 17 -0.62 -25.18 2.84
N GLY A 18 0.72 -25.15 2.81
CA GLY A 18 1.52 -26.05 1.99
C GLY A 18 1.42 -27.52 2.40
N LYS A 19 1.00 -27.80 3.64
CA LYS A 19 0.68 -29.15 4.13
C LYS A 19 -0.28 -29.10 5.32
N LEU A 20 -0.88 -30.25 5.62
CA LEU A 20 -1.77 -30.43 6.77
C LEU A 20 -0.99 -30.28 8.09
N LEU A 21 -1.62 -29.61 9.07
CA LEU A 21 -1.11 -29.36 10.42
C LEU A 21 -2.06 -29.94 11.47
N ASP A 22 -1.50 -30.35 12.61
CA ASP A 22 -2.23 -30.80 13.80
C ASP A 22 -1.70 -30.06 15.05
N PRO A 23 -2.47 -29.12 15.66
CA PRO A 23 -3.82 -28.71 15.26
C PRO A 23 -3.84 -27.90 13.94
N PRO A 24 -4.98 -27.88 13.22
CA PRO A 24 -5.10 -27.14 11.98
C PRO A 24 -5.10 -25.62 12.23
N ILE A 25 -4.49 -24.88 11.31
CA ILE A 25 -4.58 -23.42 11.28
C ILE A 25 -5.95 -23.01 10.78
N THR A 26 -6.63 -22.14 11.53
CA THR A 26 -7.93 -21.62 11.16
C THR A 26 -7.83 -20.20 10.57
N ALA A 27 -8.72 -19.90 9.62
CA ALA A 27 -9.04 -18.53 9.21
C ALA A 27 -9.81 -17.81 10.33
N ALA A 28 -10.07 -16.51 10.19
CA ALA A 28 -10.75 -15.76 11.25
C ALA A 28 -12.23 -16.12 11.38
N ASP A 29 -12.83 -16.71 10.34
CA ASP A 29 -14.16 -17.34 10.39
C ASP A 29 -14.20 -18.69 11.14
N GLY A 30 -13.05 -19.17 11.62
CA GLY A 30 -12.91 -20.43 12.36
C GLY A 30 -12.79 -21.67 11.48
N ARG A 31 -12.86 -21.57 10.14
CA ARG A 31 -12.63 -22.71 9.24
C ARG A 31 -11.15 -23.06 9.17
N ALA A 32 -10.83 -24.35 9.10
CA ALA A 32 -9.48 -24.81 8.81
C ALA A 32 -9.06 -24.41 7.39
N LEU A 33 -7.84 -23.89 7.25
CA LEU A 33 -7.28 -23.56 5.94
C LEU A 33 -7.04 -24.84 5.12
N PRO A 34 -7.40 -24.85 3.82
CA PRO A 34 -7.19 -26.00 2.96
C PRO A 34 -5.70 -26.19 2.63
N VAL A 35 -5.31 -27.41 2.26
CA VAL A 35 -3.99 -27.66 1.68
C VAL A 35 -3.99 -27.15 0.24
N CYS A 36 -2.96 -26.39 -0.15
CA CYS A 36 -2.83 -25.82 -1.48
C CYS A 36 -2.94 -26.90 -2.58
N GLY A 37 -3.77 -26.67 -3.60
CA GLY A 37 -3.97 -27.59 -4.72
C GLY A 37 -4.98 -28.71 -4.48
N ILE A 38 -5.53 -28.84 -3.26
CA ILE A 38 -6.65 -29.74 -2.97
C ILE A 38 -7.95 -28.94 -3.07
N ALA A 39 -8.80 -29.30 -4.03
CA ALA A 39 -10.12 -28.70 -4.17
C ALA A 39 -10.97 -29.09 -2.96
N VAL A 40 -11.24 -28.14 -2.07
CA VAL A 40 -12.19 -28.33 -0.98
C VAL A 40 -13.52 -27.73 -1.43
N PRO A 41 -14.63 -28.49 -1.41
CA PRO A 41 -15.93 -27.95 -1.78
C PRO A 41 -16.26 -26.77 -0.84
N MET A 42 -16.25 -25.56 -1.40
CA MET A 42 -16.66 -24.36 -0.68
C MET A 42 -18.18 -24.33 -0.63
N THR A 43 -18.73 -24.79 0.51
CA THR A 43 -20.18 -24.80 0.76
C THR A 43 -20.73 -23.43 1.10
N GLU A 44 -19.88 -22.48 1.51
CA GLU A 44 -20.24 -21.12 1.87
C GLU A 44 -19.15 -20.14 1.41
N LYS A 45 -19.55 -18.91 1.08
CA LYS A 45 -18.60 -17.81 0.83
C LYS A 45 -17.78 -17.61 2.11
N PRO A 46 -16.43 -17.57 2.05
CA PRO A 46 -15.63 -17.21 3.21
C PRO A 46 -16.16 -15.91 3.81
N GLY A 47 -16.30 -15.86 5.13
CA GLY A 47 -16.53 -14.59 5.81
C GLY A 47 -15.37 -13.65 5.52
N GLU A 48 -15.61 -12.33 5.49
CA GLU A 48 -14.50 -11.38 5.44
C GLU A 48 -13.75 -11.48 6.78
N ASP A 49 -12.48 -11.89 6.72
CA ASP A 49 -11.60 -11.84 7.89
C ASP A 49 -11.57 -10.38 8.42
N PRO A 50 -11.55 -10.17 9.75
CA PRO A 50 -11.39 -8.84 10.31
C PRO A 50 -10.14 -8.18 9.73
N GLU A 51 -10.25 -6.92 9.33
CA GLU A 51 -9.13 -6.17 8.76
C GLU A 51 -7.97 -6.09 9.77
N GLN A 52 -6.82 -6.68 9.42
CA GLN A 52 -5.58 -6.64 10.22
C GLN A 52 -4.39 -6.12 9.39
N GLY A 53 -4.67 -5.24 8.44
CA GLY A 53 -3.66 -4.68 7.53
C GLY A 53 -2.68 -3.72 8.20
N SER A 54 -1.65 -3.31 7.47
CA SER A 54 -0.90 -2.10 7.78
C SER A 54 -0.19 -1.61 6.53
N ILE A 55 0.05 -0.30 6.47
CA ILE A 55 0.86 0.29 5.42
C ILE A 55 1.61 1.51 5.94
N ILE A 56 2.90 1.57 5.61
CA ILE A 56 3.74 2.73 5.89
C ILE A 56 4.11 3.37 4.55
N ILE A 57 3.78 4.65 4.39
CA ILE A 57 4.08 5.39 3.16
C ILE A 57 5.01 6.55 3.49
N VAL A 58 6.13 6.59 2.79
CA VAL A 58 7.15 7.64 2.92
C VAL A 58 7.20 8.43 1.62
N VAL A 59 6.93 9.72 1.70
CA VAL A 59 6.99 10.66 0.58
C VAL A 59 8.28 11.48 0.68
N ALA A 60 9.14 11.35 -0.32
CA ALA A 60 10.35 12.15 -0.44
C ALA A 60 10.20 13.16 -1.58
N THR A 61 10.64 14.40 -1.38
CA THR A 61 10.66 15.41 -2.45
C THR A 61 11.88 16.32 -2.33
N ASN A 62 12.35 16.84 -3.46
CA ASN A 62 13.36 17.90 -3.51
C ASN A 62 12.74 19.31 -3.60
N ALA A 63 11.42 19.44 -3.55
CA ALA A 63 10.77 20.75 -3.50
C ALA A 63 11.08 21.47 -2.17
N PRO A 64 11.35 22.79 -2.19
CA PRO A 64 11.57 23.57 -0.96
C PRO A 64 10.26 23.73 -0.20
N LEU A 65 10.06 22.91 0.84
CA LEU A 65 8.83 22.88 1.62
C LEU A 65 9.12 23.11 3.10
N SER A 66 8.23 23.86 3.75
CA SER A 66 8.18 23.97 5.20
C SER A 66 7.45 22.78 5.84
N PRO A 67 7.57 22.55 7.16
CA PRO A 67 6.89 21.44 7.84
C PRO A 67 5.35 21.46 7.69
N ASP A 68 4.73 22.64 7.64
CA ASP A 68 3.28 22.76 7.40
C ASP A 68 2.87 22.37 5.97
N GLU A 69 3.74 22.60 4.98
CA GLU A 69 3.50 22.18 3.60
C GLU A 69 3.68 20.67 3.44
N LEU A 70 4.69 20.10 4.09
CA LEU A 70 4.87 18.65 4.15
C LEU A 70 3.66 17.96 4.80
N LYS A 71 3.05 18.55 5.83
CA LYS A 71 1.78 18.07 6.41
C LYS A 71 0.63 18.10 5.41
N ARG A 72 0.60 19.07 4.47
CA ARG A 72 -0.41 19.11 3.41
C ARG A 72 -0.15 18.03 2.34
N VAL A 73 1.11 17.84 1.98
CA VAL A 73 1.56 16.80 1.04
C VAL A 73 1.23 15.41 1.57
N VAL A 74 1.63 15.08 2.79
CA VAL A 74 1.45 13.74 3.37
C VAL A 74 -0.03 13.35 3.48
N ARG A 75 -0.95 14.32 3.68
CA ARG A 75 -2.40 14.06 3.68
C ARG A 75 -2.94 13.57 2.34
N ARG A 76 -2.22 13.79 1.22
CA ARG A 76 -2.63 13.33 -0.11
C ARG A 76 -2.42 11.84 -0.33
N VAL A 77 -1.57 11.21 0.48
CA VAL A 77 -1.36 9.76 0.49
C VAL A 77 -2.69 9.01 0.61
N ALA A 78 -3.57 9.46 1.51
CA ALA A 78 -4.89 8.85 1.72
C ALA A 78 -5.77 8.85 0.45
N LEU A 79 -5.63 9.86 -0.43
CA LEU A 79 -6.37 9.89 -1.70
C LEU A 79 -5.84 8.83 -2.68
N GLY A 80 -4.52 8.62 -2.73
CA GLY A 80 -3.91 7.55 -3.53
C GLY A 80 -4.34 6.17 -3.04
N MET A 81 -4.35 5.96 -1.72
CA MET A 81 -4.87 4.75 -1.10
C MET A 81 -6.36 4.52 -1.39
N GLY A 82 -7.17 5.58 -1.33
CA GLY A 82 -8.60 5.51 -1.67
C GLY A 82 -8.84 5.06 -3.12
N ARG A 83 -7.99 5.46 -4.08
CA ARG A 83 -8.05 4.97 -5.47
C ARG A 83 -7.74 3.48 -5.60
N MET A 84 -6.96 2.95 -4.65
CA MET A 84 -6.65 1.52 -4.54
C MET A 84 -7.72 0.73 -3.78
N GLY A 85 -8.74 1.40 -3.25
CA GLY A 85 -9.88 0.77 -2.57
C GLY A 85 -9.71 0.66 -1.05
N SER A 86 -8.68 1.26 -0.46
CA SER A 86 -8.52 1.30 0.99
C SER A 86 -9.56 2.23 1.62
N ILE A 87 -10.02 1.85 2.81
CA ILE A 87 -10.90 2.65 3.68
C ILE A 87 -10.24 3.04 5.00
N ASN A 88 -8.96 2.66 5.19
CA ASN A 88 -8.23 2.81 6.45
C ASN A 88 -9.01 2.20 7.63
N GLY A 89 -9.35 0.92 7.55
CA GLY A 89 -10.23 0.32 8.54
C GLY A 89 -9.57 0.13 9.89
N ASN A 90 -10.39 -0.21 10.88
CA ASN A 90 -10.05 -0.07 12.30
C ASN A 90 -8.83 -0.89 12.75
N GLY A 91 -8.61 -2.07 12.15
CA GLY A 91 -7.44 -2.89 12.47
C GLY A 91 -6.23 -2.59 11.59
N SER A 92 -6.30 -1.59 10.69
CA SER A 92 -5.17 -1.18 9.86
C SER A 92 -4.24 -0.20 10.57
N GLY A 93 -2.94 -0.53 10.62
CA GLY A 93 -1.90 0.38 11.08
C GLY A 93 -1.36 1.28 9.97
N ASP A 94 -2.06 2.36 9.65
CA ASP A 94 -1.68 3.26 8.53
C ASP A 94 -0.88 4.47 9.01
N ILE A 95 0.40 4.56 8.62
CA ILE A 95 1.32 5.63 9.05
C ILE A 95 1.97 6.29 7.84
N PHE A 96 1.88 7.62 7.76
CA PHE A 96 2.43 8.38 6.63
C PHE A 96 3.46 9.41 7.09
N LEU A 97 4.57 9.49 6.35
CA LEU A 97 5.65 10.45 6.58
C LEU A 97 5.98 11.17 5.28
N ALA A 98 6.26 12.48 5.35
CA ALA A 98 6.80 13.22 4.22
C ALA A 98 8.00 14.06 4.64
N PHE A 99 9.04 14.11 3.80
CA PHE A 99 10.21 14.96 4.02
C PHE A 99 10.67 15.65 2.73
N SER A 100 11.33 16.79 2.90
CA SER A 100 11.99 17.53 1.83
C SER A 100 13.50 17.52 2.01
N THR A 101 14.24 17.37 0.91
CA THR A 101 15.70 17.44 0.89
C THR A 101 16.26 18.83 0.58
N ALA A 102 15.42 19.85 0.38
CA ALA A 102 15.85 21.17 -0.10
C ALA A 102 16.41 22.08 1.01
N ASN A 103 15.87 22.00 2.22
CA ASN A 103 16.26 22.85 3.34
C ASN A 103 17.35 22.20 4.22
N ARG A 104 18.48 21.80 3.62
CA ARG A 104 19.59 21.19 4.38
C ARG A 104 20.32 22.27 5.18
N GLY A 105 20.69 21.96 6.42
CA GLY A 105 21.42 22.91 7.26
C GLY A 105 20.61 24.16 7.58
N VAL A 106 19.30 24.02 7.83
CA VAL A 106 18.47 25.07 8.43
C VAL A 106 18.19 24.81 9.91
N ASP A 107 18.53 23.62 10.41
CA ASP A 107 18.39 23.21 11.81
C ASP A 107 19.56 22.28 12.18
N TRP A 108 20.09 22.47 13.40
CA TRP A 108 21.21 21.71 13.98
C TRP A 108 20.72 20.75 15.07
N GLY A 109 19.39 20.65 15.26
CA GLY A 109 18.78 19.81 16.27
C GLY A 109 18.92 20.39 17.68
N ASN A 110 18.69 19.52 18.67
CA ASN A 110 18.57 19.90 20.09
C ASN A 110 19.76 19.41 20.95
N SER A 111 20.83 18.92 20.32
CA SER A 111 21.97 18.32 21.03
C SER A 111 22.98 19.34 21.58
N GLY A 112 22.77 20.64 21.35
CA GLY A 112 23.63 21.70 21.84
C GLY A 112 23.15 23.10 21.42
N PRO A 113 23.88 24.16 21.78
CA PRO A 113 23.57 25.52 21.33
C PRO A 113 23.59 25.58 19.80
N SER A 114 22.51 26.10 19.21
CA SER A 114 22.47 26.34 17.77
C SER A 114 23.55 27.36 17.40
N PRO A 115 24.44 27.06 16.42
CA PRO A 115 25.35 28.07 15.89
C PRO A 115 24.62 29.09 15.00
N LEU A 116 23.36 28.83 14.66
CA LEU A 116 22.54 29.73 13.86
C LEU A 116 21.67 30.65 14.74
N PRO A 117 21.80 31.98 14.60
CA PRO A 117 20.97 32.93 15.34
C PRO A 117 19.52 32.96 14.85
N ALA A 118 19.29 32.83 13.53
CA ALA A 118 17.97 32.69 12.91
C ALA A 118 18.11 32.06 11.51
N PRO A 119 17.80 30.77 11.31
CA PRO A 119 17.92 30.14 10.00
C PRO A 119 16.91 30.70 9.00
N THR A 120 17.33 30.79 7.73
CA THR A 120 16.41 31.05 6.61
C THR A 120 16.00 29.72 5.98
N MET A 121 14.70 29.54 5.75
CA MET A 121 14.14 28.35 5.10
C MET A 121 13.46 28.74 3.79
N GLN A 122 13.68 27.96 2.74
CA GLN A 122 12.96 28.10 1.49
C GLN A 122 11.60 27.40 1.59
N ARG A 123 10.59 28.04 1.02
CA ARG A 123 9.21 27.57 1.01
C ARG A 123 8.62 27.78 -0.37
N LEU A 124 7.77 26.87 -0.81
CA LEU A 124 7.08 26.99 -2.08
C LEU A 124 5.94 28.01 -1.96
N GLY A 125 5.72 28.81 -3.01
CA GLY A 125 4.52 29.64 -3.07
C GLY A 125 3.28 28.74 -3.06
N SER A 126 2.29 29.04 -2.20
CA SER A 126 1.12 28.16 -1.99
C SER A 126 0.37 27.81 -3.27
N GLY A 127 0.32 28.70 -4.26
CA GLY A 127 -0.33 28.45 -5.56
C GLY A 127 0.40 27.45 -6.47
N ARG A 128 1.59 26.96 -6.07
CA ARG A 128 2.38 25.96 -6.81
C ARG A 128 2.33 24.56 -6.18
N MET A 129 1.49 24.36 -5.15
CA MET A 129 1.43 23.10 -4.41
C MET A 129 0.65 22.00 -5.13
N ASP A 130 -0.33 22.36 -5.97
CA ASP A 130 -1.23 21.38 -6.58
C ASP A 130 -0.51 20.32 -7.42
N PRO A 131 0.51 20.64 -8.23
CA PRO A 131 1.32 19.63 -8.91
C PRO A 131 1.97 18.63 -7.95
N LEU A 132 2.45 19.07 -6.78
CA LEU A 132 3.02 18.16 -5.76
C LEU A 132 1.95 17.30 -5.12
N PHE A 133 0.74 17.83 -4.93
CA PHE A 133 -0.38 17.05 -4.42
C PHE A 133 -0.80 15.96 -5.41
N THR A 134 -0.97 16.31 -6.70
CA THR A 134 -1.27 15.34 -7.76
C THR A 134 -0.19 14.27 -7.84
N ALA A 135 1.08 14.67 -7.90
CA ALA A 135 2.20 13.73 -7.96
C ALA A 135 2.25 12.81 -6.73
N THR A 136 1.89 13.30 -5.53
CA THR A 136 1.84 12.46 -4.33
C THR A 136 0.74 11.40 -4.43
N VAL A 137 -0.44 11.76 -4.97
CA VAL A 137 -1.55 10.81 -5.16
C VAL A 137 -1.15 9.73 -6.17
N GLU A 138 -0.61 10.14 -7.33
CA GLU A 138 -0.22 9.24 -8.41
C GLU A 138 0.93 8.32 -7.99
N ALA A 139 1.99 8.87 -7.39
CA ALA A 139 3.12 8.07 -6.89
C ALA A 139 2.69 7.09 -5.79
N THR A 140 1.73 7.46 -4.92
CA THR A 140 1.19 6.55 -3.92
C THR A 140 0.44 5.38 -4.57
N GLU A 141 -0.45 5.68 -5.51
CA GLU A 141 -1.22 4.69 -6.26
C GLU A 141 -0.29 3.69 -6.97
N GLU A 142 0.70 4.22 -7.70
CA GLU A 142 1.65 3.40 -8.45
C GLU A 142 2.58 2.59 -7.55
N ALA A 143 3.05 3.14 -6.43
CA ALA A 143 3.91 2.41 -5.50
C ALA A 143 3.21 1.17 -4.90
N ILE A 144 1.92 1.28 -4.57
CA ILE A 144 1.12 0.15 -4.08
C ILE A 144 0.98 -0.92 -5.17
N VAL A 145 0.67 -0.52 -6.40
CA VAL A 145 0.58 -1.44 -7.54
C VAL A 145 1.91 -2.13 -7.80
N ASN A 146 3.02 -1.38 -7.79
CA ASN A 146 4.37 -1.91 -8.00
C ASN A 146 4.76 -2.92 -6.93
N ALA A 147 4.42 -2.67 -5.66
CA ALA A 147 4.66 -3.63 -4.59
C ALA A 147 3.90 -4.96 -4.83
N MET A 148 2.64 -4.90 -5.27
CA MET A 148 1.86 -6.10 -5.60
C MET A 148 2.38 -6.84 -6.83
N LEU A 149 2.84 -6.10 -7.85
CA LEU A 149 3.38 -6.67 -9.08
C LEU A 149 4.75 -7.33 -8.87
N ALA A 150 5.58 -6.75 -8.00
CA ALA A 150 6.90 -7.25 -7.66
C ALA A 150 6.88 -8.40 -6.63
N ALA A 151 5.75 -8.60 -5.93
CA ALA A 151 5.62 -9.68 -4.96
C ALA A 151 5.70 -11.06 -5.63
N GLU A 152 6.33 -12.00 -4.95
CA GLU A 152 6.46 -13.40 -5.36
C GLU A 152 5.66 -14.31 -4.43
N ASN A 153 5.33 -15.51 -4.90
CA ASN A 153 4.69 -16.52 -4.04
C ASN A 153 5.62 -16.84 -2.87
N MET A 154 5.07 -16.88 -1.66
CA MET A 154 5.84 -17.13 -0.45
C MET A 154 5.14 -18.13 0.45
N ASP A 155 5.89 -19.09 0.97
CA ASP A 155 5.48 -19.93 2.09
C ASP A 155 6.05 -19.34 3.38
N GLY A 156 5.17 -19.03 4.32
CA GLY A 156 5.51 -18.44 5.61
C GLY A 156 5.46 -19.43 6.77
N ALA A 157 5.34 -18.89 7.98
CA ALA A 157 5.12 -19.67 9.19
C ALA A 157 3.86 -20.54 9.07
N ASP A 158 3.88 -21.70 9.73
CA ASP A 158 2.81 -22.69 9.68
C ASP A 158 2.40 -23.09 8.26
N TYR A 159 3.36 -23.05 7.34
CA TYR A 159 3.18 -23.36 5.92
C TYR A 159 2.09 -22.51 5.25
N ARG A 160 1.71 -21.36 5.82
CA ARG A 160 0.75 -20.44 5.20
C ARG A 160 1.33 -19.92 3.88
N ARG A 161 0.60 -20.10 2.80
CA ARG A 161 0.99 -19.61 1.48
C ARG A 161 0.36 -18.25 1.22
N SER A 162 1.20 -17.29 0.83
CA SER A 162 0.81 -16.01 0.26
C SER A 162 1.07 -16.03 -1.23
N TRP A 163 0.04 -15.78 -2.02
CA TRP A 163 0.14 -15.78 -3.48
C TRP A 163 0.53 -14.39 -4.00
N ALA A 164 1.45 -14.37 -4.95
CA ALA A 164 1.69 -13.21 -5.79
C ALA A 164 0.46 -12.90 -6.65
N LEU A 165 0.37 -11.64 -7.08
CA LEU A 165 -0.66 -11.23 -8.02
C LEU A 165 -0.46 -11.97 -9.37
N PRO A 166 -1.41 -12.78 -9.86
CA PRO A 166 -1.24 -13.50 -11.12
C PRO A 166 -1.30 -12.52 -12.30
N HIS A 167 -0.13 -12.20 -12.88
CA HIS A 167 0.00 -11.18 -13.93
C HIS A 167 -0.85 -11.48 -15.18
N ASP A 168 -1.02 -12.75 -15.55
CA ASP A 168 -1.82 -13.12 -16.73
C ASP A 168 -3.32 -12.89 -16.52
N GLN A 169 -3.84 -13.24 -15.34
CA GLN A 169 -5.22 -12.93 -14.96
C GLN A 169 -5.42 -11.41 -14.89
N LEU A 170 -4.46 -10.69 -14.29
CA LEU A 170 -4.51 -9.22 -14.24
C LEU A 170 -4.60 -8.62 -15.65
N LYS A 171 -3.73 -9.02 -16.58
CA LYS A 171 -3.77 -8.53 -17.98
C LYS A 171 -5.10 -8.86 -18.66
N ALA A 172 -5.62 -10.07 -18.46
CA ALA A 172 -6.92 -10.49 -19.02
C ALA A 172 -8.07 -9.61 -18.48
N ILE A 173 -8.08 -9.35 -17.17
CA ILE A 173 -9.05 -8.46 -16.52
C ILE A 173 -8.91 -7.03 -17.07
N LEU A 174 -7.71 -6.45 -17.09
CA LEU A 174 -7.49 -5.10 -17.63
C LEU A 174 -7.92 -4.99 -19.10
N LYS A 175 -7.69 -6.03 -19.91
CA LYS A 175 -8.14 -6.10 -21.30
C LYS A 175 -9.68 -6.13 -21.39
N LYS A 176 -10.34 -6.96 -20.57
CA LYS A 176 -11.81 -7.03 -20.48
C LYS A 176 -12.45 -5.66 -20.20
N TYR A 177 -11.80 -4.83 -19.41
CA TYR A 177 -12.28 -3.48 -19.07
C TYR A 177 -11.72 -2.35 -19.95
N ASN A 178 -11.02 -2.67 -21.05
CA ASN A 178 -10.41 -1.66 -21.93
C ASN A 178 -9.48 -0.70 -21.18
N ARG A 179 -8.64 -1.23 -20.29
CA ARG A 179 -7.63 -0.51 -19.51
C ARG A 179 -6.22 -1.04 -19.68
N LEU A 180 -6.03 -2.08 -20.49
CA LEU A 180 -4.69 -2.52 -20.88
C LEU A 180 -4.16 -1.60 -21.98
N ALA A 181 -3.16 -0.79 -21.66
CA ALA A 181 -2.47 0.04 -22.64
C ALA A 181 -1.71 -0.85 -23.65
N PRO A 182 -1.60 -0.43 -24.93
CA PRO A 182 -0.72 -1.10 -25.87
C PRO A 182 0.75 -1.03 -25.39
N PRO A 183 1.57 -2.05 -25.69
CA PRO A 183 2.97 -2.08 -25.32
C PRO A 183 3.80 -0.96 -25.98
#